data_AF-A0A7S3QVA7-F1
#
_entry.id   AF-A0A7S3QVA7-F1
#
_cell.length_a   1.000
_cell.length_b   1.000
_cell.length_c   1.000
_cell.angle_alpha   90.00
_cell.angle_beta   90.00
_cell.angle_gamma   90.00
#
_symmetry.space_group_name_H-M   'P 1'
#
loop_
_entity.id
_entity.type
_entity.pdbx_description
1 polymer ?
#
loop_
_entity_poly.entity_id
_entity_poly.type
_entity_poly.pdbx_seq_one_letter_code
_entity_poly.pdbx_strand_id
1 'polypeptide(L)'
;MEENLKLIISEGSRVCREHDIKADNSLIAYMACLLEVAAGSSDEGGIASPMEPQQVAQLARRIAGELNKKRSPVLAATKMQVMMDVAFKQQQELVEAGEAERAEQMDMLARAVIHARPPRDNSTKAHEQILARMLEYVATAAGIEAALTDDIAREEVRLAMESVFSFSALARFYTLSEEDRAQQMQELARITLGICLFNREVGRGGYALPPGTSTYMPQANRLLRDIGRHVAELSTEVQGCAAVQRISSSRPKAQSGKTEVEDEKNRAQAESVWAAQALVLFENLREDLQGGLDTVETLEAELNHLLLQAQDTVGGANAVSKEAVFPLFNRLGALHMAMAEELRVLVVRQRLYEDLEKARSQVSSKLGWAVWD
;
A
#
# COMPACT_ATOMS: atom_id res chain seq x y z
N MET A 1 27.54 1.18 -12.52
CA MET A 1 27.02 1.53 -11.18
C MET A 1 26.54 0.30 -10.40
N GLU A 2 25.57 -0.49 -10.89
CA GLU A 2 25.07 -1.67 -10.14
C GLU A 2 26.12 -2.75 -9.85
N GLU A 3 27.02 -3.04 -10.79
CA GLU A 3 28.08 -4.06 -10.58
C GLU A 3 29.11 -3.62 -9.52
N ASN A 4 29.54 -2.35 -9.55
CA ASN A 4 30.44 -1.80 -8.54
C ASN A 4 29.78 -1.79 -7.15
N LEU A 5 28.50 -1.43 -7.06
CA LEU A 5 27.78 -1.42 -5.80
C LEU A 5 27.68 -2.84 -5.21
N LYS A 6 27.44 -3.88 -6.04
CA LYS A 6 27.47 -5.28 -5.61
C LYS A 6 28.84 -5.68 -5.05
N LEU A 7 29.93 -5.27 -5.70
CA LEU A 7 31.29 -5.52 -5.23
C LEU A 7 31.58 -4.81 -3.89
N ILE A 8 31.16 -3.55 -3.75
CA ILE A 8 31.30 -2.77 -2.50
C ILE A 8 30.47 -3.38 -1.37
N ILE A 9 29.24 -3.82 -1.65
CA ILE A 9 28.37 -4.47 -0.65
C ILE A 9 29.01 -5.77 -0.19
N SER A 10 29.51 -6.60 -1.11
CA SER A 10 30.17 -7.87 -0.79
C SER A 10 31.40 -7.66 0.09
N GLU A 11 32.30 -6.77 -0.34
CA GLU A 11 33.55 -6.52 0.37
C GLU A 11 33.32 -5.76 1.69
N GLY A 12 32.43 -4.77 1.69
CA GLY A 12 32.00 -4.05 2.89
C GLY A 12 31.36 -4.99 3.92
N SER A 13 30.53 -5.94 3.49
CA SER A 13 29.93 -6.95 4.37
C SER A 13 30.98 -7.88 4.97
N ARG A 14 32.01 -8.26 4.20
CA ARG A 14 33.14 -9.05 4.68
C ARG A 14 33.91 -8.30 5.76
N VAL A 15 34.31 -7.06 5.47
CA VAL A 15 35.09 -6.22 6.41
C VAL A 15 34.28 -5.90 7.68
N CYS A 16 32.98 -5.61 7.56
CA CYS A 16 32.12 -5.40 8.72
C CYS A 16 32.02 -6.64 9.61
N ARG A 17 31.87 -7.84 9.02
CA ARG A 17 31.86 -9.11 9.76
C ARG A 17 33.18 -9.40 10.47
N GLU A 18 34.32 -9.10 9.83
CA GLU A 18 35.65 -9.26 10.43
C GLU A 18 35.85 -8.37 11.66
N HIS A 19 35.13 -7.24 11.73
CA HIS A 19 35.17 -6.30 12.85
C HIS A 19 33.97 -6.42 13.81
N ASP A 20 33.15 -7.48 13.69
CA ASP A 20 31.94 -7.73 14.50
C ASP A 20 30.89 -6.59 14.43
N ILE A 21 30.82 -5.90 13.28
CA ILE A 21 29.88 -4.82 13.02
C ILE A 21 28.63 -5.40 12.34
N LYS A 22 27.47 -5.27 13.00
CA LYS A 22 26.17 -5.62 12.40
C LYS A 22 25.69 -4.50 11.47
N ALA A 23 25.79 -4.72 10.17
CA ALA A 23 25.28 -3.85 9.11
C ALA A 23 24.63 -4.68 8.01
N ASP A 24 23.49 -4.23 7.50
CA ASP A 24 22.83 -4.86 6.35
C ASP A 24 23.35 -4.27 5.02
N ASN A 25 22.97 -4.91 3.92
CA ASN A 25 23.43 -4.52 2.58
C ASN A 25 22.97 -3.10 2.22
N SER A 26 21.76 -2.72 2.61
CA SER A 26 21.18 -1.40 2.34
C SER A 26 21.97 -0.29 3.03
N LEU A 27 22.39 -0.50 4.28
CA LEU A 27 23.20 0.44 5.04
C LEU A 27 24.60 0.60 4.46
N ILE A 28 25.21 -0.50 4.03
CA ILE A 28 26.54 -0.49 3.40
C ILE A 28 26.48 0.26 2.07
N ALA A 29 25.47 -0.02 1.25
CA ALA A 29 25.25 0.65 -0.04
C ALA A 29 25.06 2.16 0.14
N TYR A 30 24.19 2.56 1.07
CA TYR A 30 23.91 3.97 1.33
C TYR A 30 25.14 4.70 1.90
N MET A 31 25.88 4.07 2.83
CA MET A 31 27.11 4.65 3.37
C MET A 31 28.17 4.85 2.29
N ALA A 32 28.24 3.95 1.31
CA ALA A 32 29.13 4.11 0.15
C ALA A 32 28.78 5.37 -0.64
N CYS A 33 27.51 5.56 -0.99
CA CYS A 33 27.03 6.75 -1.70
C CYS A 33 27.27 8.03 -0.89
N LEU A 34 27.02 8.01 0.42
CA LEU A 34 27.20 9.17 1.28
C LEU A 34 28.68 9.58 1.38
N LEU A 35 29.59 8.61 1.48
CA LEU A 35 31.03 8.86 1.48
C LEU A 35 31.56 9.38 0.14
N GLU A 36 30.96 8.95 -0.98
CA GLU A 36 31.26 9.49 -2.31
C GLU A 36 30.85 10.96 -2.42
N VAL A 37 29.63 11.30 -2.02
CA VAL A 37 29.14 12.69 -2.02
C VAL A 37 30.00 13.57 -1.10
N ALA A 38 30.35 13.08 0.10
CA ALA A 38 31.20 13.80 1.04
C ALA A 38 32.65 13.98 0.56
N ALA A 39 33.13 13.11 -0.33
CA ALA A 39 34.45 13.26 -0.93
C ALA A 39 34.50 14.38 -1.99
N GLY A 40 33.35 14.89 -2.43
CA GLY A 40 33.23 15.94 -3.46
C GLY A 40 33.71 15.41 -4.81
N SER A 41 32.80 14.89 -5.63
CA SER A 41 33.12 14.33 -6.94
C SER A 41 33.86 15.34 -7.82
N SER A 42 35.16 15.16 -8.00
CA SER A 42 35.82 15.47 -9.27
C SER A 42 35.62 14.24 -10.15
N ASP A 43 35.20 14.43 -11.40
CA ASP A 43 34.64 13.45 -12.35
C ASP A 43 35.43 12.15 -12.64
N GLU A 44 36.53 11.85 -11.95
CA GLU A 44 37.36 10.66 -12.19
C GLU A 44 37.46 9.79 -10.94
N GLY A 45 36.71 8.68 -10.90
CA GLY A 45 36.90 7.60 -9.90
C GLY A 45 35.78 7.37 -8.88
N GLY A 46 34.56 7.88 -9.12
CA GLY A 46 33.39 7.60 -8.29
C GLY A 46 32.81 6.18 -8.46
N ILE A 47 31.81 5.81 -7.65
CA ILE A 47 31.07 4.54 -7.69
C ILE A 47 30.39 4.34 -9.07
N ALA A 48 30.10 5.44 -9.76
CA ALA A 48 29.57 5.46 -11.12
C ALA A 48 30.59 4.97 -12.18
N SER A 49 31.90 5.11 -11.93
CA SER A 49 32.99 4.69 -12.82
C SER A 49 33.52 3.30 -12.46
N PRO A 50 34.13 2.55 -13.39
CA PRO A 50 34.76 1.26 -13.07
C PRO A 50 35.77 1.41 -11.94
N MET A 51 35.63 0.61 -10.87
CA MET A 51 36.51 0.69 -9.70
C MET A 51 37.52 -0.44 -9.71
N GLU A 52 38.78 -0.12 -9.48
CA GLU A 52 39.82 -1.11 -9.24
C GLU A 52 39.57 -1.84 -7.91
N PRO A 53 39.94 -3.13 -7.76
CA PRO A 53 39.74 -3.90 -6.53
C PRO A 53 40.32 -3.23 -5.29
N GLN A 54 41.42 -2.49 -5.47
CA GLN A 54 42.09 -1.75 -4.41
C GLN A 54 41.27 -0.55 -3.91
N GLN A 55 40.55 0.14 -4.81
CA GLN A 55 39.66 1.24 -4.48
C GLN A 55 38.41 0.74 -3.72
N VAL A 56 37.85 -0.41 -4.16
CA VAL A 56 36.74 -1.08 -3.48
C VAL A 56 37.13 -1.46 -2.04
N ALA A 57 38.30 -2.07 -1.86
CA ALA A 57 38.78 -2.45 -0.53
C ALA A 57 39.05 -1.23 0.38
N GLN A 58 39.56 -0.12 -0.17
CA GLN A 58 39.75 1.13 0.59
C GLN A 58 38.41 1.72 1.04
N LEU A 59 37.42 1.77 0.14
CA LEU A 59 36.08 2.26 0.45
C LEU A 59 35.39 1.37 1.49
N ALA A 60 35.48 0.05 1.36
CA ALA A 60 34.95 -0.92 2.34
C ALA A 60 35.51 -0.71 3.75
N ARG A 61 36.83 -0.44 3.88
CA ARG A 61 37.45 -0.12 5.17
C ARG A 61 36.96 1.21 5.73
N ARG A 62 36.79 2.24 4.89
CA ARG A 62 36.23 3.53 5.33
C ARG A 62 34.79 3.35 5.83
N ILE A 63 33.96 2.61 5.10
CA ILE A 63 32.59 2.27 5.51
C ILE A 63 32.60 1.58 6.87
N ALA A 64 33.37 0.51 7.05
CA ALA A 64 33.47 -0.20 8.32
C ALA A 64 33.97 0.71 9.45
N GLY A 65 34.95 1.58 9.17
CA GLY A 65 35.43 2.59 10.11
C GLY A 65 34.34 3.55 10.58
N GLU A 66 33.54 4.08 9.65
CA GLU A 66 32.39 4.94 9.97
C GLU A 66 31.31 4.20 10.75
N LEU A 67 30.97 2.97 10.35
CA LEU A 67 29.96 2.14 11.01
C LEU A 67 30.36 1.71 12.43
N ASN A 68 31.66 1.68 12.73
CA ASN A 68 32.21 1.34 14.05
C ASN A 68 32.27 2.53 15.02
N LYS A 69 32.01 3.77 14.56
CA LYS A 69 32.01 4.95 15.43
C LYS A 69 30.88 4.86 16.45
N LYS A 70 31.23 4.58 17.71
CA LYS A 70 30.30 4.57 18.84
C LYS A 70 29.75 5.99 19.05
N ARG A 71 28.42 6.13 19.15
CA ARG A 71 27.71 7.40 19.38
C ARG A 71 27.88 8.47 18.31
N SER A 72 28.17 8.10 17.05
CA SER A 72 28.16 9.06 15.94
C SER A 72 26.73 9.47 15.59
N PRO A 73 26.36 10.77 15.70
CA PRO A 73 25.03 11.22 15.34
C PRO A 73 24.76 11.13 13.84
N VAL A 74 25.79 11.34 13.02
CA VAL A 74 25.72 11.18 11.56
C VAL A 74 25.42 9.72 11.21
N LEU A 75 26.08 8.77 11.86
CA LEU A 75 25.80 7.34 11.66
C LEU A 75 24.37 6.96 12.06
N ALA A 76 23.86 7.58 13.12
CA ALA A 76 22.50 7.37 13.58
C ALA A 76 21.45 7.85 12.58
N ALA A 77 21.61 9.09 12.08
CA ALA A 77 20.75 9.64 11.03
C ALA A 77 20.84 8.82 9.75
N THR A 78 22.04 8.39 9.35
CA THR A 78 22.25 7.53 8.17
C THR A 78 21.57 6.17 8.30
N LYS A 79 21.72 5.49 9.45
CA LYS A 79 21.03 4.20 9.71
C LYS A 79 19.52 4.36 9.65
N MET A 80 19.03 5.49 10.15
CA MET A 80 17.62 5.81 10.16
C MET A 80 17.08 6.11 8.75
N GLN A 81 17.80 6.89 7.95
CA GLN A 81 17.43 7.15 6.55
C GLN A 81 17.26 5.85 5.77
N VAL A 82 18.24 4.95 5.89
CA VAL A 82 18.21 3.64 5.24
C VAL A 82 17.03 2.81 5.73
N MET A 83 16.76 2.82 7.03
CA MET A 83 15.64 2.07 7.59
C MET A 83 14.29 2.57 7.06
N MET A 84 14.11 3.90 6.93
CA MET A 84 12.89 4.48 6.36
C MET A 84 12.75 4.15 4.87
N ASP A 85 13.82 4.30 4.09
CA ASP A 85 13.80 4.01 2.65
C ASP A 85 13.53 2.52 2.38
N VAL A 86 14.12 1.63 3.20
CA VAL A 86 13.88 0.18 3.12
C VAL A 86 12.46 -0.17 3.53
N ALA A 87 11.94 0.40 4.63
CA ALA A 87 10.58 0.14 5.08
C ALA A 87 9.55 0.59 4.03
N PHE A 88 9.73 1.76 3.44
CA PHE A 88 8.85 2.25 2.38
C PHE A 88 8.88 1.35 1.15
N LYS A 89 10.09 0.99 0.68
CA LYS A 89 10.25 0.12 -0.48
C LYS A 89 9.64 -1.27 -0.24
N GLN A 90 9.87 -1.86 0.93
CA GLN A 90 9.26 -3.15 1.29
C GLN A 90 7.74 -3.08 1.29
N GLN A 91 7.16 -1.98 1.77
CA GLN A 91 5.71 -1.82 1.79
C GLN A 91 5.15 -1.61 0.38
N GLN A 92 5.80 -0.81 -0.46
CA GLN A 92 5.43 -0.69 -1.88
C GLN A 92 5.46 -2.06 -2.58
N GLU A 93 6.53 -2.84 -2.37
CA GLU A 93 6.65 -4.20 -2.92
C GLU A 93 5.55 -5.15 -2.41
N LEU A 94 5.13 -5.03 -1.14
CA LEU A 94 4.03 -5.82 -0.58
C LEU A 94 2.67 -5.45 -1.20
N VAL A 95 2.43 -4.17 -1.47
CA VAL A 95 1.23 -3.70 -2.17
C VAL A 95 1.20 -4.23 -3.59
N GLU A 96 2.29 -4.01 -4.33
CA GLU A 96 2.43 -4.46 -5.72
C GLU A 96 2.31 -5.99 -5.83
N ALA A 97 2.91 -6.74 -4.89
CA ALA A 97 2.79 -8.20 -4.86
C ALA A 97 1.35 -8.65 -4.59
N GLY A 98 0.64 -8.01 -3.65
CA GLY A 98 -0.76 -8.32 -3.35
C GLY A 98 -1.73 -7.94 -4.46
N GLU A 99 -1.42 -6.90 -5.23
CA GLU A 99 -2.15 -6.55 -6.46
C GLU A 99 -1.88 -7.56 -7.58
N ALA A 100 -0.61 -7.95 -7.76
CA ALA A 100 -0.21 -8.92 -8.77
C ALA A 100 -0.82 -10.31 -8.54
N GLU A 101 -0.82 -10.81 -7.29
CA GLU A 101 -1.42 -12.10 -6.93
C GLU A 101 -2.92 -12.11 -7.24
N ARG A 102 -3.64 -11.03 -6.91
CA ARG A 102 -5.06 -10.87 -7.28
C ARG A 102 -5.26 -10.82 -8.79
N ALA A 103 -4.43 -10.06 -9.50
CA ALA A 103 -4.53 -9.97 -10.95
C ALA A 103 -4.34 -11.33 -11.62
N GLU A 104 -3.38 -12.14 -11.12
CA GLU A 104 -3.15 -13.51 -11.58
C GLU A 104 -4.35 -14.42 -11.29
N GLN A 105 -4.90 -14.37 -10.07
CA GLN A 105 -6.11 -15.13 -9.72
C GLN A 105 -7.30 -14.75 -10.60
N MET A 106 -7.50 -13.46 -10.87
CA MET A 106 -8.57 -12.96 -11.74
C MET A 106 -8.39 -13.41 -13.18
N ASP A 107 -7.17 -13.34 -13.71
CA ASP A 107 -6.85 -13.81 -15.06
C ASP A 107 -7.10 -15.32 -15.20
N MET A 108 -6.73 -16.12 -14.19
CA MET A 108 -6.98 -17.56 -14.16
C MET A 108 -8.48 -17.88 -14.23
N LEU A 109 -9.30 -17.23 -13.39
CA LEU A 109 -10.75 -17.43 -13.37
C LEU A 109 -11.41 -16.91 -14.65
N ALA A 110 -10.96 -15.76 -15.16
CA ALA A 110 -11.45 -15.20 -16.42
C ALA A 110 -11.21 -16.17 -17.58
N ARG A 111 -9.98 -16.69 -17.72
CA ARG A 111 -9.64 -17.67 -18.77
C ARG A 111 -10.47 -18.94 -18.68
N ALA A 112 -10.74 -19.43 -17.47
CA ALA A 112 -11.55 -20.64 -17.25
C ALA A 112 -13.00 -20.51 -17.74
N VAL A 113 -13.52 -19.28 -17.79
CA VAL A 113 -14.88 -18.94 -18.28
C VAL A 113 -14.85 -18.51 -19.75
N ILE A 114 -13.94 -17.62 -20.13
CA ILE A 114 -13.86 -17.03 -21.48
C ILE A 114 -13.53 -18.10 -22.52
N HIS A 115 -12.57 -18.99 -22.26
CA HIS A 115 -12.19 -20.04 -23.21
C HIS A 115 -13.06 -21.30 -23.11
N ALA A 116 -14.13 -21.27 -22.31
CA ALA A 116 -15.07 -22.38 -22.24
C ALA A 116 -15.72 -22.61 -23.61
N ARG A 117 -15.85 -23.88 -23.98
CA ARG A 117 -16.46 -24.32 -25.23
C ARG A 117 -17.84 -24.90 -24.97
N PRO A 118 -18.78 -24.76 -25.92
CA PRO A 118 -20.06 -25.42 -25.81
C PRO A 118 -19.84 -26.94 -25.68
N PRO A 119 -20.54 -27.60 -24.74
CA PRO A 119 -20.38 -29.04 -24.56
C PRO A 119 -20.86 -29.79 -25.81
N ARG A 120 -20.14 -30.87 -26.17
CA ARG A 120 -20.43 -31.66 -27.38
C ARG A 120 -21.77 -32.40 -27.29
N ASP A 121 -22.08 -32.88 -26.09
CA ASP A 121 -23.38 -33.40 -25.74
C ASP A 121 -24.11 -32.29 -25.00
N ASN A 122 -25.39 -32.05 -25.31
CA ASN A 122 -26.23 -31.01 -24.70
C ASN A 122 -26.58 -31.33 -23.23
N SER A 123 -25.59 -31.80 -22.47
CA SER A 123 -25.65 -32.24 -21.09
C SER A 123 -25.88 -31.04 -20.18
N THR A 124 -26.98 -31.09 -19.43
CA THR A 124 -27.29 -30.12 -18.37
C THR A 124 -26.14 -29.99 -17.38
N LYS A 125 -25.45 -31.08 -17.04
CA LYS A 125 -24.30 -31.07 -16.12
C LYS A 125 -23.13 -30.21 -16.61
N ALA A 126 -22.86 -30.20 -17.92
CA ALA A 126 -21.77 -29.40 -18.46
C ALA A 126 -22.11 -27.89 -18.46
N HIS A 127 -23.40 -27.56 -18.59
CA HIS A 127 -23.89 -26.20 -18.47
C HIS A 127 -23.89 -25.71 -17.01
N GLU A 128 -24.24 -26.59 -16.06
CA GLU A 128 -24.13 -26.30 -14.62
C GLU A 128 -22.67 -26.03 -14.21
N GLN A 129 -21.71 -26.76 -14.79
CA GLN A 129 -20.29 -26.54 -14.53
C GLN A 129 -19.79 -25.16 -14.98
N ILE A 130 -20.23 -24.65 -16.15
CA ILE A 130 -19.82 -23.31 -16.58
C ILE A 130 -20.47 -22.22 -15.73
N LEU A 131 -21.74 -22.39 -15.33
CA LEU A 131 -22.42 -21.46 -14.43
C LEU A 131 -21.75 -21.42 -13.05
N ALA A 132 -21.28 -22.56 -12.54
CA ALA A 132 -20.50 -22.61 -11.31
C ALA A 132 -19.19 -21.81 -11.43
N ARG A 133 -18.47 -21.93 -12.55
CA ARG A 133 -17.25 -21.13 -12.80
C ARG A 133 -17.54 -19.64 -12.98
N MET A 134 -18.66 -19.30 -13.62
CA MET A 134 -19.12 -17.91 -13.73
C MET A 134 -19.42 -17.34 -12.34
N LEU A 135 -20.06 -18.11 -11.47
CA LEU A 135 -20.33 -17.72 -10.09
C LEU A 135 -19.03 -17.54 -9.30
N GLU A 136 -18.05 -18.43 -9.47
CA GLU A 136 -16.71 -18.28 -8.86
C GLU A 136 -16.04 -16.99 -9.31
N TYR A 137 -16.02 -16.72 -10.62
CA TYR A 137 -15.51 -15.47 -11.16
C TYR A 137 -16.24 -14.25 -10.59
N VAL A 138 -17.58 -14.26 -10.60
CA VAL A 138 -18.41 -13.15 -10.11
C VAL A 138 -18.16 -12.90 -8.63
N ALA A 139 -18.12 -13.96 -7.82
CA ALA A 139 -17.93 -13.83 -6.38
C ALA A 139 -16.57 -13.21 -6.04
N THR A 140 -15.50 -13.61 -6.72
CA THR A 140 -14.17 -13.04 -6.48
C THR A 140 -14.00 -11.65 -7.11
N ALA A 141 -14.49 -11.44 -8.33
CA ALA A 141 -14.40 -10.13 -8.99
C ALA A 141 -15.19 -9.04 -8.24
N ALA A 142 -16.34 -9.40 -7.66
CA ALA A 142 -17.17 -8.48 -6.87
C ALA A 142 -16.73 -8.34 -5.40
N GLY A 143 -15.74 -9.11 -4.93
CA GLY A 143 -15.29 -9.10 -3.53
C GLY A 143 -16.36 -9.61 -2.54
N ILE A 144 -17.11 -10.63 -2.94
CA ILE A 144 -18.16 -11.30 -2.17
C ILE A 144 -17.84 -12.79 -1.99
N GLU A 145 -16.57 -13.09 -1.69
CA GLU A 145 -16.03 -14.46 -1.61
C GLU A 145 -16.69 -15.32 -0.53
N ALA A 146 -17.46 -14.73 0.39
CA ALA A 146 -18.34 -15.46 1.31
C ALA A 146 -19.27 -16.44 0.56
N ALA A 147 -19.70 -16.09 -0.67
CA ALA A 147 -20.50 -16.95 -1.52
C ALA A 147 -19.79 -18.23 -2.01
N LEU A 148 -18.47 -18.35 -1.83
CA LEU A 148 -17.71 -19.56 -2.15
C LEU A 148 -17.73 -20.57 -1.00
N THR A 149 -17.91 -20.09 0.23
CA THR A 149 -17.80 -20.87 1.46
C THR A 149 -19.12 -21.07 2.21
N ASP A 150 -20.06 -20.14 2.08
CA ASP A 150 -21.35 -20.15 2.77
C ASP A 150 -22.50 -20.41 1.78
N ASP A 151 -23.35 -21.39 2.08
CA ASP A 151 -24.41 -21.83 1.17
C ASP A 151 -25.53 -20.79 1.01
N ILE A 152 -25.82 -19.99 2.05
CA ILE A 152 -26.86 -18.95 1.98
C ILE A 152 -26.38 -17.79 1.10
N ALA A 153 -25.15 -17.33 1.33
CA ALA A 153 -24.49 -16.34 0.48
C ALA A 153 -24.34 -16.83 -0.96
N ARG A 154 -24.00 -18.11 -1.16
CA ARG A 154 -23.90 -18.73 -2.49
C ARG A 154 -25.23 -18.67 -3.23
N GLU A 155 -26.31 -19.07 -2.56
CA GLU A 155 -27.64 -19.09 -3.15
C GLU A 155 -28.13 -17.67 -3.49
N GLU A 156 -27.86 -16.69 -2.62
CA GLU A 156 -28.15 -15.28 -2.91
C GLU A 156 -27.45 -14.80 -4.19
N VAL A 157 -26.14 -15.01 -4.30
CA VAL A 157 -25.35 -14.60 -5.47
C VAL A 157 -25.79 -15.35 -6.72
N ARG A 158 -26.11 -16.65 -6.60
CA ARG A 158 -26.63 -17.46 -7.71
C ARG A 158 -27.94 -16.90 -8.25
N LEU A 159 -28.91 -16.61 -7.37
CA LEU A 159 -30.21 -16.05 -7.76
C LEU A 159 -30.07 -14.66 -8.39
N ALA A 160 -29.20 -13.81 -7.83
CA ALA A 160 -28.91 -12.50 -8.40
C ALA A 160 -28.27 -12.63 -9.80
N MET A 161 -27.28 -13.50 -9.96
CA MET A 161 -26.63 -13.78 -11.24
C MET A 161 -27.63 -14.34 -12.27
N GLU A 162 -28.48 -15.30 -11.89
CA GLU A 162 -29.47 -15.91 -12.79
C GLU A 162 -30.55 -14.93 -13.27
N SER A 163 -30.87 -13.90 -12.47
CA SER A 163 -31.79 -12.84 -12.87
C SER A 163 -31.25 -11.99 -14.04
N VAL A 164 -29.92 -11.85 -14.12
CA VAL A 164 -29.19 -11.10 -15.15
C VAL A 164 -28.86 -12.01 -16.33
N PHE A 165 -28.28 -13.17 -16.04
CA PHE A 165 -27.77 -14.15 -16.98
C PHE A 165 -28.46 -15.50 -16.80
N SER A 166 -29.49 -15.75 -17.62
CA SER A 166 -30.25 -17.00 -17.58
C SER A 166 -29.52 -18.14 -18.29
N PHE A 167 -29.91 -19.39 -17.98
CA PHE A 167 -29.41 -20.58 -18.68
C PHE A 167 -29.47 -20.47 -20.22
N SER A 168 -30.55 -19.88 -20.75
CA SER A 168 -30.73 -19.64 -22.19
C SER A 168 -29.71 -18.67 -22.80
N ALA A 169 -29.06 -17.81 -21.98
CA ALA A 169 -28.05 -16.86 -22.44
C ALA A 169 -26.70 -17.53 -22.72
N LEU A 170 -26.45 -18.74 -22.21
CA LEU A 170 -25.20 -19.49 -22.44
C LEU A 170 -24.94 -19.76 -23.92
N ALA A 171 -25.98 -20.08 -24.69
CA ALA A 171 -25.84 -20.32 -26.13
C ALA A 171 -25.28 -19.08 -26.86
N ARG A 172 -25.77 -17.88 -26.50
CA ARG A 172 -25.26 -16.62 -27.02
C ARG A 172 -23.84 -16.34 -26.53
N PHE A 173 -23.56 -16.58 -25.26
CA PHE A 173 -22.24 -16.39 -24.65
C PHE A 173 -21.13 -17.14 -25.42
N TYR A 174 -21.38 -18.40 -25.84
CA TYR A 174 -20.43 -19.18 -26.64
C TYR A 174 -20.18 -18.66 -28.06
N THR A 175 -21.02 -17.74 -28.56
CA THR A 175 -20.84 -17.14 -29.90
C THR A 175 -20.05 -15.83 -29.86
N LEU A 176 -19.88 -15.25 -28.67
CA LEU A 176 -19.15 -14.00 -28.48
C LEU A 176 -17.64 -14.20 -28.65
N SER A 177 -16.97 -13.11 -29.04
CA SER A 177 -15.50 -13.02 -29.03
C SER A 177 -14.96 -13.10 -27.61
N GLU A 178 -13.66 -13.36 -27.45
CA GLU A 178 -13.04 -13.43 -26.13
C GLU A 178 -13.11 -12.08 -25.39
N GLU A 179 -12.96 -10.98 -26.12
CA GLU A 179 -13.07 -9.61 -25.58
C GLU A 179 -14.50 -9.33 -25.09
N ASP A 180 -15.51 -9.66 -25.90
CA ASP A 180 -16.91 -9.46 -25.52
C ASP A 180 -17.31 -10.32 -24.31
N ARG A 181 -16.78 -11.55 -24.21
CA ARG A 181 -16.99 -12.40 -23.02
C ARG A 181 -16.37 -11.78 -21.78
N ALA A 182 -15.16 -11.24 -21.89
CA ALA A 182 -14.50 -10.57 -20.77
C ALA A 182 -15.32 -9.37 -20.29
N GLN A 183 -15.78 -8.52 -21.21
CA GLN A 183 -16.64 -7.38 -20.89
C GLN A 183 -17.96 -7.83 -20.25
N GLN A 184 -18.61 -8.86 -20.82
CA GLN A 184 -19.86 -9.39 -20.28
C GLN A 184 -19.68 -9.97 -18.86
N MET A 185 -18.54 -10.62 -18.56
CA MET A 185 -18.26 -11.15 -17.23
C MET A 185 -18.02 -10.02 -16.20
N GLN A 186 -17.31 -8.97 -16.58
CA GLN A 186 -17.12 -7.79 -15.72
C GLN A 186 -18.44 -7.08 -15.43
N GLU A 187 -19.29 -6.91 -16.45
CA GLU A 187 -20.62 -6.33 -16.29
C GLU A 187 -21.51 -7.23 -15.41
N LEU A 188 -21.49 -8.54 -15.63
CA LEU A 188 -22.24 -9.50 -14.82
C LEU A 188 -21.84 -9.42 -13.35
N ALA A 189 -20.55 -9.30 -13.04
CA ALA A 189 -20.07 -9.15 -11.66
C ALA A 189 -20.62 -7.87 -11.01
N ARG A 190 -20.55 -6.73 -11.70
CA ARG A 190 -21.05 -5.45 -11.20
C ARG A 190 -22.56 -5.45 -11.00
N ILE A 191 -23.34 -5.92 -11.99
CA ILE A 191 -24.81 -5.97 -11.87
C ILE A 191 -25.22 -6.92 -10.74
N THR A 192 -24.60 -8.10 -10.65
CA THR A 192 -24.90 -9.08 -9.58
C THR A 192 -24.64 -8.47 -8.21
N LEU A 193 -23.49 -7.80 -8.03
CA LEU A 193 -23.18 -7.10 -6.80
C LEU A 193 -24.20 -5.99 -6.49
N GLY A 194 -24.58 -5.19 -7.50
CA GLY A 194 -25.61 -4.16 -7.39
C GLY A 194 -26.96 -4.70 -6.90
N ILE A 195 -27.37 -5.87 -7.39
CA ILE A 195 -28.59 -6.55 -6.95
C ILE A 195 -28.47 -7.00 -5.48
N CYS A 196 -27.34 -7.60 -5.08
CA CYS A 196 -27.11 -7.98 -3.68
C CYS A 196 -27.14 -6.76 -2.75
N LEU A 197 -26.56 -5.63 -3.17
CA LEU A 197 -26.60 -4.36 -2.42
C LEU A 197 -28.03 -3.84 -2.25
N PHE A 198 -28.81 -3.85 -3.33
CA PHE A 198 -30.21 -3.45 -3.28
C PHE A 198 -31.05 -4.39 -2.40
N ASN A 199 -30.83 -5.71 -2.49
CA ASN A 199 -31.52 -6.69 -1.68
C ASN A 199 -31.21 -6.52 -0.19
N ARG A 200 -29.95 -6.18 0.16
CA ARG A 200 -29.59 -5.79 1.53
C ARG A 200 -30.38 -4.57 1.99
N GLU A 201 -30.45 -3.53 1.16
CA GLU A 201 -31.14 -2.29 1.50
C GLU A 201 -32.64 -2.48 1.73
N VAL A 202 -33.28 -3.39 0.99
CA VAL A 202 -34.71 -3.72 1.16
C VAL A 202 -34.94 -4.80 2.25
N GLY A 203 -33.88 -5.25 2.92
CA GLY A 203 -33.94 -6.24 4.01
C GLY A 203 -34.24 -7.68 3.54
N ARG A 204 -33.93 -8.01 2.28
CA ARG A 204 -34.16 -9.33 1.66
C ARG A 204 -32.87 -10.09 1.32
N GLY A 205 -31.71 -9.58 1.70
CA GLY A 205 -30.41 -10.16 1.38
C GLY A 205 -29.25 -9.46 2.08
N GLY A 206 -28.06 -9.58 1.50
CA GLY A 206 -26.81 -9.03 2.00
C GLY A 206 -25.95 -10.02 2.78
N TYR A 207 -26.20 -11.33 2.64
CA TYR A 207 -25.42 -12.39 3.30
C TYR A 207 -24.04 -12.54 2.68
N ALA A 208 -23.93 -12.31 1.37
CA ALA A 208 -22.66 -12.37 0.64
C ALA A 208 -21.82 -11.09 0.76
N LEU A 209 -22.41 -9.98 1.21
CA LEU A 209 -21.72 -8.69 1.27
C LEU A 209 -20.78 -8.65 2.46
N PRO A 210 -19.53 -8.16 2.28
CA PRO A 210 -18.59 -8.05 3.38
C PRO A 210 -19.11 -7.03 4.41
N PRO A 211 -18.92 -7.29 5.72
CA PRO A 211 -19.30 -6.34 6.78
C PRO A 211 -18.44 -5.06 6.77
N GLY A 212 -17.42 -4.98 5.92
CA GLY A 212 -16.29 -4.07 6.05
C GLY A 212 -16.48 -2.63 5.55
N THR A 213 -17.43 -2.34 4.65
CA THR A 213 -17.54 -0.97 4.08
C THR A 213 -17.97 0.07 5.12
N SER A 214 -18.86 -0.27 6.06
CA SER A 214 -19.25 0.62 7.16
C SER A 214 -18.14 0.84 8.20
N THR A 215 -17.09 0.02 8.18
CA THR A 215 -15.98 0.10 9.11
C THR A 215 -14.83 0.98 8.61
N TYR A 216 -14.86 1.40 7.34
CA TYR A 216 -13.82 2.24 6.75
C TYR A 216 -13.69 3.58 7.48
N MET A 217 -14.78 4.37 7.52
CA MET A 217 -14.76 5.73 8.08
C MET A 217 -14.27 5.77 9.53
N PRO A 218 -14.75 4.90 10.45
CA PRO A 218 -14.22 4.86 11.82
C PRO A 218 -12.74 4.49 11.90
N GLN A 219 -12.25 3.58 11.06
CA GLN A 219 -10.86 3.15 11.05
C GLN A 219 -9.94 4.23 10.48
N ALA A 220 -10.28 4.78 9.32
CA ALA A 220 -9.54 5.86 8.67
C ALA A 220 -9.45 7.11 9.56
N ASN A 221 -10.55 7.53 10.19
CA ASN A 221 -10.54 8.67 11.11
C ASN A 221 -9.67 8.45 12.37
N ARG A 222 -9.64 7.21 12.90
CA ARG A 222 -8.74 6.88 14.01
C ARG A 222 -7.28 7.00 13.57
N LEU A 223 -6.94 6.39 12.44
CA LEU A 223 -5.59 6.43 11.88
C LEU A 223 -5.17 7.88 11.56
N LEU A 224 -6.05 8.69 10.98
CA LEU A 224 -5.80 10.09 10.68
C LEU A 224 -5.48 10.89 11.94
N ARG A 225 -6.23 10.66 13.03
CA ARG A 225 -5.98 11.31 14.33
C ARG A 225 -4.63 10.90 14.91
N ASP A 226 -4.28 9.62 14.83
CA ASP A 226 -3.01 9.10 15.35
C ASP A 226 -1.81 9.63 14.54
N ILE A 227 -1.91 9.66 13.21
CA ILE A 227 -0.94 10.33 12.34
C ILE A 227 -0.85 11.82 12.68
N GLY A 228 -1.99 12.51 12.83
CA GLY A 228 -2.05 13.94 13.16
C GLY A 228 -1.35 14.27 14.49
N ARG A 229 -1.46 13.40 15.50
CA ARG A 229 -0.71 13.53 16.75
C ARG A 229 0.80 13.48 16.50
N HIS A 230 1.28 12.51 15.72
CA HIS A 230 2.71 12.40 15.40
C HIS A 230 3.25 13.55 14.56
N VAL A 231 2.47 14.05 13.59
CA VAL A 231 2.82 15.26 12.82
C VAL A 231 3.00 16.46 13.75
N ALA A 232 2.10 16.66 14.72
CA ALA A 232 2.21 17.77 15.67
C ALA A 232 3.43 17.65 16.60
N GLU A 233 3.70 16.45 17.11
CA GLU A 233 4.90 16.15 17.90
C GLU A 233 6.18 16.46 17.12
N LEU A 234 6.32 15.87 15.92
CA LEU A 234 7.50 16.04 15.07
C LEU A 234 7.67 17.49 14.60
N SER A 235 6.58 18.21 14.32
CA SER A 235 6.65 19.64 13.98
C SER A 235 7.24 20.45 15.14
N THR A 236 6.86 20.12 16.38
CA THR A 236 7.41 20.76 17.58
C THR A 236 8.89 20.41 17.77
N GLU A 237 9.27 19.16 17.55
CA GLU A 237 10.67 18.71 17.61
C GLU A 237 11.54 19.45 16.57
N VAL A 238 11.09 19.54 15.32
CA VAL A 238 11.80 20.26 14.24
C VAL A 238 11.98 21.73 14.59
N GLN A 239 10.94 22.39 15.11
CA GLN A 239 11.02 23.79 15.55
C GLN A 239 12.00 23.96 16.71
N GLY A 240 12.01 23.03 17.67
CA GLY A 240 12.96 23.01 18.79
C GLY A 240 14.41 22.86 18.32
N CYS A 241 14.69 21.91 17.42
CA CYS A 241 16.01 21.73 16.83
C CYS A 241 16.49 23.00 16.08
N ALA A 242 15.61 23.64 15.31
CA ALA A 242 15.93 24.88 14.61
C ALA A 242 16.27 26.02 15.59
N ALA A 243 15.56 26.11 16.72
CA ALA A 243 15.86 27.10 17.77
C ALA A 243 17.24 26.85 18.42
N VAL A 244 17.57 25.59 18.75
CA VAL A 244 18.88 25.21 19.32
C VAL A 244 20.03 25.54 18.35
N GLN A 245 19.85 25.29 17.06
CA GLN A 245 20.86 25.62 16.03
C GLN A 245 21.10 27.14 15.92
N ARG A 246 20.05 27.96 16.00
CA ARG A 246 20.17 29.44 16.00
C ARG A 246 20.88 29.96 17.25
N ILE A 247 20.55 29.42 18.43
CA ILE A 247 21.18 29.83 19.69
C ILE A 247 22.68 29.44 19.68
N SER A 248 23.00 28.23 19.25
CA SER A 248 24.38 27.72 19.19
C SER A 248 25.26 28.48 18.19
N SER A 249 24.68 29.00 17.10
CA SER A 249 25.39 29.83 16.12
C SER A 249 25.60 31.29 16.57
N SER A 250 24.83 31.76 17.57
CA SER A 250 24.94 33.11 18.15
C SER A 250 25.89 33.24 19.34
N ARG A 251 26.35 32.12 19.91
CA ARG A 251 27.21 32.11 21.11
C ARG A 251 28.65 32.48 20.72
N PRO A 252 29.28 33.50 21.34
CA PRO A 252 30.67 33.83 21.07
C PRO A 252 31.57 32.64 21.45
N LYS A 253 32.60 32.38 20.64
CA LYS A 253 33.57 31.28 20.82
C LYS A 253 34.31 31.42 22.16
N ALA A 254 33.68 31.00 23.25
CA ALA A 254 34.34 30.82 24.53
C ALA A 254 35.26 29.58 24.45
N GLN A 255 36.39 29.64 25.13
CA GLN A 255 37.48 28.66 25.11
C GLN A 255 37.14 27.33 25.82
N SER A 256 35.91 26.82 25.71
CA SER A 256 35.60 25.42 26.08
C SER A 256 35.94 24.51 24.90
N GLY A 257 36.39 23.27 25.19
CA GLY A 257 36.98 22.34 24.23
C GLY A 257 36.22 22.25 22.90
N LYS A 258 36.92 22.51 21.78
CA LYS A 258 36.35 22.54 20.42
C LYS A 258 35.57 21.27 20.07
N THR A 259 35.97 20.12 20.58
CA THR A 259 35.40 18.80 20.24
C THR A 259 34.00 18.55 20.81
N GLU A 260 33.73 18.86 22.08
CA GLU A 260 32.41 18.59 22.68
C GLU A 260 31.29 19.46 22.08
N VAL A 261 31.59 20.73 21.82
CA VAL A 261 30.62 21.67 21.21
C VAL A 261 30.31 21.30 19.76
N GLU A 262 31.30 20.77 19.04
CA GLU A 262 31.15 20.34 17.65
C GLU A 262 30.39 19.01 17.54
N ASP A 263 30.60 18.09 18.48
CA ASP A 263 29.82 16.85 18.59
C ASP A 263 28.35 17.10 18.97
N GLU A 264 28.08 18.03 19.89
CA GLU A 264 26.71 18.41 20.28
C GLU A 264 25.96 19.09 19.13
N LYS A 265 26.64 19.95 18.36
CA LYS A 265 26.10 20.58 17.16
C LYS A 265 25.80 19.55 16.06
N ASN A 266 26.72 18.62 15.82
CA ASN A 266 26.53 17.54 14.86
C ASN A 266 25.36 16.63 15.28
N ARG A 267 25.16 16.44 16.60
CA ARG A 267 24.02 15.71 17.14
C ARG A 267 22.69 16.41 16.90
N ALA A 268 22.59 17.68 17.29
CA ALA A 268 21.38 18.48 17.07
C ALA A 268 21.04 18.62 15.57
N GLN A 269 22.05 18.64 14.69
CA GLN A 269 21.83 18.68 13.25
C GLN A 269 21.32 17.35 12.70
N ALA A 270 21.87 16.22 13.15
CA ALA A 270 21.38 14.89 12.79
C ALA A 270 19.94 14.65 13.29
N GLU A 271 19.63 15.03 14.53
CA GLU A 271 18.29 14.97 15.11
C GLU A 271 17.29 15.85 14.32
N SER A 272 17.71 17.06 13.94
CA SER A 272 16.87 17.97 13.14
C SER A 272 16.54 17.42 11.76
N VAL A 273 17.52 16.83 11.07
CA VAL A 273 17.32 16.22 9.74
C VAL A 273 16.37 15.04 9.86
N TRP A 274 16.54 14.20 10.88
CA TRP A 274 15.65 13.08 11.14
C TRP A 274 14.21 13.53 11.39
N ALA A 275 14.00 14.46 12.33
CA ALA A 275 12.66 14.91 12.69
C ALA A 275 11.95 15.53 11.48
N ALA A 276 12.69 16.25 10.63
CA ALA A 276 12.15 16.82 9.39
C ALA A 276 11.76 15.74 8.37
N GLN A 277 12.57 14.70 8.19
CA GLN A 277 12.27 13.61 7.28
C GLN A 277 11.09 12.77 7.76
N ALA A 278 11.07 12.42 9.04
CA ALA A 278 9.94 11.71 9.65
C ALA A 278 8.66 12.54 9.51
N LEU A 279 8.72 13.86 9.75
CA LEU A 279 7.59 14.76 9.56
C LEU A 279 7.04 14.69 8.14
N VAL A 280 7.88 14.83 7.12
CA VAL A 280 7.48 14.75 5.72
C VAL A 280 6.80 13.41 5.40
N LEU A 281 7.33 12.30 5.92
CA LEU A 281 6.74 10.97 5.70
C LEU A 281 5.35 10.84 6.33
N PHE A 282 5.18 11.28 7.58
CA PHE A 282 3.87 11.28 8.23
C PHE A 282 2.90 12.26 7.56
N GLU A 283 3.37 13.40 7.05
CA GLU A 283 2.55 14.35 6.29
C GLU A 283 2.08 13.76 4.96
N ASN A 284 2.95 13.08 4.21
CA ASN A 284 2.58 12.40 2.98
C ASN A 284 1.54 11.30 3.23
N LEU A 285 1.74 10.48 4.27
CA LEU A 285 0.77 9.45 4.65
C LEU A 285 -0.57 10.05 5.09
N ARG A 286 -0.55 11.19 5.79
CA ARG A 286 -1.76 11.93 6.18
C ARG A 286 -2.51 12.44 4.96
N GLU A 287 -1.80 13.03 4.00
CA GLU A 287 -2.39 13.57 2.77
C GLU A 287 -3.02 12.45 1.92
N ASP A 288 -2.32 11.32 1.74
CA ASP A 288 -2.86 10.15 1.06
C ASP A 288 -4.11 9.59 1.76
N LEU A 289 -4.08 9.45 3.09
CA LEU A 289 -5.24 9.00 3.85
C LEU A 289 -6.41 9.99 3.76
N GLN A 290 -6.16 11.30 3.75
CA GLN A 290 -7.18 12.31 3.57
C GLN A 290 -7.81 12.21 2.18
N GLY A 291 -7.00 12.04 1.12
CA GLY A 291 -7.51 11.81 -0.23
C GLY A 291 -8.40 10.57 -0.33
N GLY A 292 -8.03 9.49 0.36
CA GLY A 292 -8.85 8.28 0.47
C GLY A 292 -10.16 8.51 1.25
N LEU A 293 -10.16 9.33 2.30
CA LEU A 293 -11.38 9.71 3.03
C LEU A 293 -12.33 10.51 2.14
N ASP A 294 -11.84 11.55 1.47
CA ASP A 294 -12.63 12.39 0.57
C ASP A 294 -13.22 11.54 -0.57
N THR A 295 -12.44 10.59 -1.10
CA THR A 295 -12.89 9.63 -2.11
C THR A 295 -14.05 8.77 -1.59
N VAL A 296 -13.92 8.15 -0.42
CA VAL A 296 -15.01 7.32 0.14
C VAL A 296 -16.25 8.14 0.47
N GLU A 297 -16.13 9.37 0.97
CA GLU A 297 -17.28 10.24 1.21
C GLU A 297 -18.07 10.50 -0.09
N THR A 298 -17.38 10.75 -1.20
CA THR A 298 -18.05 10.94 -2.51
C THR A 298 -18.70 9.65 -3.01
N LEU A 299 -18.03 8.51 -2.88
CA LEU A 299 -18.56 7.20 -3.28
C LEU A 299 -19.79 6.82 -2.46
N GLU A 300 -19.78 7.05 -1.15
CA GLU A 300 -20.89 6.76 -0.25
C GLU A 300 -22.10 7.64 -0.54
N ALA A 301 -21.88 8.94 -0.79
CA ALA A 301 -22.94 9.87 -1.18
C ALA A 301 -23.61 9.44 -2.50
N GLU A 302 -22.82 9.07 -3.51
CA GLU A 302 -23.35 8.60 -4.80
C GLU A 302 -24.08 7.26 -4.66
N LEU A 303 -23.53 6.32 -3.89
CA LEU A 303 -24.14 5.02 -3.64
C LEU A 303 -25.53 5.18 -2.99
N ASN A 304 -25.63 6.01 -1.95
CA ASN A 304 -26.88 6.27 -1.25
C ASN A 304 -27.93 6.92 -2.17
N HIS A 305 -27.51 7.85 -3.03
CA HIS A 305 -28.39 8.46 -4.02
C HIS A 305 -28.93 7.41 -5.02
N LEU A 306 -28.06 6.54 -5.53
CA LEU A 306 -28.44 5.49 -6.48
C LEU A 306 -29.29 4.39 -5.84
N LEU A 307 -29.09 4.07 -4.56
CA LEU A 307 -29.94 3.13 -3.84
C LEU A 307 -31.37 3.67 -3.73
N LEU A 308 -31.54 4.95 -3.40
CA LEU A 308 -32.86 5.60 -3.39
C LEU A 308 -33.50 5.60 -4.79
N GLN A 309 -32.73 5.94 -5.83
CA GLN A 309 -33.22 5.90 -7.21
C GLN A 309 -33.64 4.48 -7.64
N ALA A 310 -32.88 3.46 -7.25
CA ALA A 310 -33.22 2.07 -7.50
C ALA A 310 -34.50 1.66 -6.76
N GLN A 311 -34.68 2.11 -5.52
CA GLN A 311 -35.91 1.88 -4.75
C GLN A 311 -37.13 2.52 -5.41
N ASP A 312 -37.03 3.77 -5.89
CA ASP A 312 -38.13 4.44 -6.59
C ASP A 312 -38.49 3.72 -7.90
N THR A 313 -37.46 3.28 -8.63
CA THR A 313 -37.62 2.60 -9.93
C THR A 313 -38.25 1.21 -9.77
N VAL A 314 -37.89 0.48 -8.70
CA VAL A 314 -38.37 -0.88 -8.45
C VAL A 314 -39.66 -0.92 -7.62
N GLY A 315 -39.79 -0.03 -6.63
CA GLY A 315 -40.89 0.03 -5.67
C GLY A 315 -42.22 0.51 -6.27
N GLY A 316 -42.19 1.22 -7.40
CA GLY A 316 -43.39 1.73 -8.06
C GLY A 316 -44.07 0.79 -9.05
N ALA A 317 -43.46 -0.34 -9.44
CA ALA A 317 -43.92 -1.13 -10.58
C ALA A 317 -44.01 -2.64 -10.33
N ASN A 318 -45.10 -3.26 -10.81
CA ASN A 318 -45.30 -4.72 -10.78
C ASN A 318 -44.32 -5.49 -11.69
N ALA A 319 -43.73 -4.81 -12.67
CA ALA A 319 -42.68 -5.33 -13.54
C ALA A 319 -41.81 -4.16 -14.01
N VAL A 320 -40.49 -4.30 -13.89
CA VAL A 320 -39.52 -3.26 -14.25
C VAL A 320 -38.71 -3.73 -15.45
N SER A 321 -38.48 -2.84 -16.42
CA SER A 321 -37.65 -3.17 -17.58
C SER A 321 -36.19 -3.38 -17.17
N LYS A 322 -35.57 -4.45 -17.68
CA LYS A 322 -34.12 -4.70 -17.50
C LYS A 322 -33.27 -3.52 -17.97
N GLU A 323 -33.70 -2.82 -19.02
CA GLU A 323 -33.01 -1.63 -19.57
C GLU A 323 -32.99 -0.45 -18.59
N ALA A 324 -33.97 -0.36 -17.69
CA ALA A 324 -34.04 0.70 -16.68
C ALA A 324 -33.21 0.38 -15.43
N VAL A 325 -33.18 -0.88 -14.99
CA VAL A 325 -32.59 -1.25 -13.69
C VAL A 325 -31.14 -1.72 -13.80
N PHE A 326 -30.77 -2.42 -14.87
CA PHE A 326 -29.40 -2.96 -15.00
C PHE A 326 -28.32 -1.87 -15.03
N PRO A 327 -28.50 -0.71 -15.68
CA PRO A 327 -27.53 0.39 -15.58
C PRO A 327 -27.35 0.89 -14.14
N LEU A 328 -28.43 0.97 -13.36
CA LEU A 328 -28.37 1.38 -11.95
C LEU A 328 -27.60 0.36 -11.11
N PHE A 329 -27.91 -0.93 -11.24
CA PHE A 329 -27.19 -1.99 -10.52
C PHE A 329 -25.72 -2.11 -10.95
N ASN A 330 -25.42 -1.94 -12.24
CA ASN A 330 -24.03 -1.90 -12.72
C ASN A 330 -23.25 -0.76 -12.04
N ARG A 331 -23.85 0.43 -11.93
CA ARG A 331 -23.22 1.57 -11.25
C ARG A 331 -23.07 1.34 -9.75
N LEU A 332 -24.10 0.81 -9.08
CA LEU A 332 -24.04 0.44 -7.66
C LEU A 332 -22.91 -0.56 -7.37
N GLY A 333 -22.79 -1.61 -8.19
CA GLY A 333 -21.71 -2.58 -8.07
C GLY A 333 -20.34 -1.94 -8.28
N ALA A 334 -20.19 -1.08 -9.29
CA ALA A 334 -18.93 -0.37 -9.55
C ALA A 334 -18.51 0.53 -8.37
N LEU A 335 -19.45 1.28 -7.79
CA LEU A 335 -19.18 2.13 -6.62
C LEU A 335 -18.76 1.29 -5.40
N HIS A 336 -19.46 0.19 -5.15
CA HIS A 336 -19.10 -0.68 -4.02
C HIS A 336 -17.76 -1.37 -4.20
N MET A 337 -17.40 -1.78 -5.42
CA MET A 337 -16.07 -2.28 -5.73
C MET A 337 -14.98 -1.23 -5.48
N ALA A 338 -15.24 0.03 -5.86
CA ALA A 338 -14.31 1.14 -5.60
C ALA A 338 -14.13 1.39 -4.09
N MET A 339 -15.21 1.39 -3.30
CA MET A 339 -15.12 1.49 -1.84
C MET A 339 -14.36 0.31 -1.21
N ALA A 340 -14.57 -0.90 -1.73
CA ALA A 340 -13.84 -2.07 -1.27
C ALA A 340 -12.34 -1.96 -1.56
N GLU A 341 -11.95 -1.33 -2.67
CA GLU A 341 -10.55 -1.06 -2.97
C GLU A 341 -9.95 -0.04 -1.99
N GLU A 342 -10.65 1.05 -1.68
CA GLU A 342 -10.20 2.00 -0.65
C GLU A 342 -10.00 1.32 0.72
N LEU A 343 -10.88 0.39 1.10
CA LEU A 343 -10.71 -0.39 2.32
C LEU A 343 -9.44 -1.26 2.30
N ARG A 344 -9.05 -1.81 1.14
CA ARG A 344 -7.79 -2.55 1.01
C ARG A 344 -6.59 -1.62 1.14
N VAL A 345 -6.63 -0.46 0.49
CA VAL A 345 -5.58 0.56 0.60
C VAL A 345 -5.46 1.09 2.04
N LEU A 346 -6.56 1.19 2.79
CA LEU A 346 -6.51 1.56 4.21
C LEU A 346 -5.68 0.57 5.05
N VAL A 347 -5.78 -0.74 4.79
CA VAL A 347 -4.96 -1.75 5.49
C VAL A 347 -3.48 -1.53 5.21
N VAL A 348 -3.14 -1.15 3.97
CA VAL A 348 -1.77 -0.78 3.58
C VAL A 348 -1.31 0.46 4.33
N ARG A 349 -2.12 1.53 4.33
CA ARG A 349 -1.85 2.79 5.06
C ARG A 349 -1.61 2.53 6.55
N GLN A 350 -2.38 1.62 7.16
CA GLN A 350 -2.20 1.23 8.56
C GLN A 350 -0.87 0.51 8.80
N ARG A 351 -0.49 -0.45 7.93
CA ARG A 351 0.81 -1.13 8.03
C ARG A 351 1.98 -0.15 7.89
N LEU A 352 1.88 0.79 6.95
CA LEU A 352 2.85 1.86 6.76
C LEU A 352 3.00 2.70 8.04
N TYR A 353 1.89 3.11 8.64
CA TYR A 353 1.90 3.83 9.91
C TYR A 353 2.61 3.05 11.02
N GLU A 354 2.26 1.77 11.22
CA GLU A 354 2.85 0.93 12.27
C GLU A 354 4.37 0.76 12.08
N ASP A 355 4.84 0.65 10.85
CA ASP A 355 6.26 0.51 10.55
C ASP A 355 7.02 1.83 10.73
N LEU A 356 6.42 2.97 10.39
CA LEU A 356 6.98 4.30 10.70
C LEU A 356 7.09 4.52 12.22
N GLU A 357 6.09 4.08 12.99
CA GLU A 357 6.10 4.16 14.46
C GLU A 357 7.19 3.26 15.07
N LYS A 358 7.33 2.02 14.58
CA LYS A 358 8.41 1.11 14.96
C LYS A 358 9.79 1.69 14.63
N ALA A 359 9.93 2.31 13.46
CA ALA A 359 11.16 2.98 13.07
C ALA A 359 11.50 4.11 14.06
N ARG A 360 10.54 4.99 14.37
CA ARG A 360 10.71 6.09 15.33
C ARG A 360 11.12 5.59 16.72
N SER A 361 10.42 4.59 17.28
CA SER A 361 10.75 4.01 18.58
C SER A 361 12.12 3.30 18.59
N GLN A 362 12.46 2.65 17.47
CA GLN A 362 13.79 2.16 17.08
C GLN A 362 14.93 3.10 17.46
N VAL A 363 14.74 4.37 17.10
CA VAL A 363 15.78 5.39 17.12
C VAL A 363 15.77 6.18 18.41
N SER A 364 14.59 6.51 18.94
CA SER A 364 14.50 7.12 20.28
C SER A 364 15.20 6.23 21.34
N SER A 365 14.97 4.91 21.30
CA SER A 365 15.56 3.96 22.25
C SER A 365 17.07 3.73 22.08
N LYS A 366 17.56 3.55 20.84
CA LYS A 366 18.99 3.23 20.57
C LYS A 366 19.92 4.41 20.77
N LEU A 367 19.42 5.63 20.67
CA LEU A 367 20.24 6.83 20.73
C LEU A 367 20.23 7.51 22.09
N GLY A 368 19.40 7.03 23.02
CA GLY A 368 19.18 7.71 24.29
C GLY A 368 18.68 9.14 24.06
N TRP A 369 18.00 9.37 22.94
CA TRP A 369 17.32 10.62 22.61
C TRP A 369 16.06 10.69 23.47
N ALA A 370 16.26 10.91 24.77
CA ALA A 370 15.24 11.53 25.58
C ALA A 370 15.08 12.94 25.00
N VAL A 371 14.08 13.09 24.13
CA VAL A 371 13.63 14.38 23.64
C VAL A 371 13.18 15.15 24.87
N TRP A 372 14.06 16.01 25.37
CA TRP A 372 13.80 17.11 26.31
C TRP A 372 12.64 16.86 27.30
N ASP A 373 12.89 16.06 28.34
CA ASP A 373 12.14 16.20 29.60
C ASP A 373 12.61 17.44 30.38
#